data_AF-M5BPQ1-F1
#
_entry.id   AF-M5BPQ1-F1
#
_cell.length_a   1.000
_cell.length_b   1.000
_cell.length_c   1.000
_cell.angle_alpha   90.00
_cell.angle_beta   90.00
_cell.angle_gamma   90.00
#
_symmetry.space_group_name_H-M   'P 1'
#
loop_
_entity.id
_entity.type
_entity.pdbx_description
1 polymer ?
#
loop_
_entity_poly.entity_id
_entity_poly.type
_entity_poly.pdbx_seq_one_letter_code
_entity_poly.pdbx_strand_id
1 'polypeptide(L)'
;MEKTLIVKLKSDYDPEFSAGDVMFRDLQQSATEMEDYRRRIGKSASDIDLCLNVMVLTHAKWPSFKENNMLESEESAKSHGRANKSSTASHVDLPPHARLSLTSRFPGGNKEISVSMYQALVLLLFNEQDQFSAAEIQSRTRLSQEDLTVTLQSLALGKKHVLLRADGKATKDIALEDQFKWNSEFTDPKRNIRIPSIQQQTTIEETQDAQDDILGGRPHAIDAAIVRIMKAKKTLTYEQIKTETIIALEKHFQPTVSDIKKRIDELQEKDYIVRDRKEKNVFHYVA
;
A
#
# COMPACT_ATOMS: atom_id res chain seq x y z
N MET A 1 -5.19 -20.35 -8.97
CA MET A 1 -3.75 -20.61 -8.69
C MET A 1 -3.30 -19.92 -7.41
N GLU A 2 -3.58 -18.63 -7.21
CA GLU A 2 -3.13 -17.87 -6.02
C GLU A 2 -3.69 -18.42 -4.70
N LYS A 3 -5.00 -18.73 -4.63
CA LYS A 3 -5.61 -19.36 -3.43
C LYS A 3 -4.95 -20.71 -3.08
N THR A 4 -4.55 -21.48 -4.08
CA THR A 4 -3.88 -22.78 -3.88
C THR A 4 -2.47 -22.64 -3.33
N LEU A 5 -1.76 -21.54 -3.69
CA LEU A 5 -0.45 -21.22 -3.14
C LEU A 5 -0.55 -20.83 -1.66
N ILE A 6 -1.54 -20.03 -1.27
CA ILE A 6 -1.76 -19.66 0.14
C ILE A 6 -2.10 -20.88 0.99
N VAL A 7 -2.92 -21.79 0.48
CA VAL A 7 -3.23 -23.05 1.17
C VAL A 7 -1.96 -23.87 1.41
N LYS A 8 -1.04 -23.93 0.44
CA LYS A 8 0.27 -24.58 0.63
C LYS A 8 1.14 -23.86 1.65
N LEU A 9 1.25 -22.53 1.56
CA LEU A 9 2.04 -21.73 2.52
C LEU A 9 1.51 -21.86 3.95
N LYS A 10 0.20 -21.96 4.14
CA LYS A 10 -0.44 -22.17 5.44
C LYS A 10 -0.21 -23.57 6.00
N SER A 11 -0.21 -24.58 5.13
CA SER A 11 0.07 -25.97 5.49
C SER A 11 1.53 -26.17 5.91
N ASP A 12 2.44 -25.58 5.14
CA ASP A 12 3.86 -25.94 5.22
C ASP A 12 4.67 -24.97 6.09
N TYR A 13 4.19 -23.73 6.30
CA TYR A 13 4.92 -22.69 7.03
C TYR A 13 4.17 -22.20 8.29
N ASP A 14 3.12 -21.38 8.15
CA ASP A 14 2.49 -20.76 9.32
C ASP A 14 1.01 -20.37 9.18
N PRO A 15 0.18 -20.53 10.24
CA PRO A 15 -1.16 -19.93 10.30
C PRO A 15 -1.22 -18.41 10.13
N GLU A 16 -0.17 -17.65 10.44
CA GLU A 16 -0.09 -16.19 10.26
C GLU A 16 -0.16 -15.76 8.78
N PHE A 17 0.19 -16.65 7.83
CA PHE A 17 -0.08 -16.42 6.41
C PHE A 17 -1.60 -16.35 6.08
N SER A 18 -2.47 -16.60 7.07
CA SER A 18 -3.91 -16.30 6.99
C SER A 18 -4.23 -14.80 6.83
N ALA A 19 -3.27 -13.88 7.00
CA ALA A 19 -3.45 -12.49 6.58
C ALA A 19 -3.88 -12.40 5.11
N GLY A 20 -3.33 -13.27 4.24
CA GLY A 20 -3.76 -13.38 2.84
C GLY A 20 -5.22 -13.80 2.69
N ASP A 21 -5.73 -14.69 3.55
CA ASP A 21 -7.15 -15.09 3.53
C ASP A 21 -8.07 -13.88 3.81
N VAL A 22 -7.66 -12.99 4.71
CA VAL A 22 -8.40 -11.75 5.00
C VAL A 22 -8.36 -10.81 3.81
N MET A 23 -7.20 -10.64 3.16
CA MET A 23 -7.08 -9.82 1.95
C MET A 23 -8.00 -10.33 0.83
N PHE A 24 -8.07 -11.64 0.59
CA PHE A 24 -8.99 -12.21 -0.39
C PHE A 24 -10.45 -12.02 -0.03
N ARG A 25 -10.79 -12.13 1.26
CA ARG A 25 -12.14 -11.87 1.74
C ARG A 25 -12.52 -10.41 1.54
N ASP A 26 -11.63 -9.47 1.82
CA ASP A 26 -11.85 -8.03 1.61
C ASP A 26 -12.11 -7.75 0.12
N LEU A 27 -11.33 -8.34 -0.79
CA LEU A 27 -11.55 -8.19 -2.23
C LEU A 27 -12.91 -8.74 -2.68
N GLN A 28 -13.33 -9.89 -2.15
CA GLN A 28 -14.64 -10.48 -2.46
C GLN A 28 -15.79 -9.64 -1.91
N GLN A 29 -15.68 -9.24 -0.64
CA GLN A 29 -16.66 -8.41 0.03
C GLN A 29 -16.82 -7.07 -0.68
N SER A 30 -15.70 -6.42 -1.00
CA SER A 30 -15.74 -5.14 -1.70
C SER A 30 -16.34 -5.23 -3.10
N ALA A 31 -16.11 -6.34 -3.82
CA ALA A 31 -16.77 -6.57 -5.11
C ALA A 31 -18.29 -6.68 -4.96
N THR A 32 -18.77 -7.41 -3.95
CA THR A 32 -20.19 -7.52 -3.63
C THR A 32 -20.80 -6.18 -3.21
N GLU A 33 -20.11 -5.41 -2.37
CA GLU A 33 -20.54 -4.06 -1.96
C GLU A 33 -20.64 -3.11 -3.15
N MET A 34 -19.70 -3.19 -4.09
CA MET A 34 -19.72 -2.39 -5.32
C MET A 34 -20.88 -2.80 -6.25
N GLU A 35 -21.21 -4.10 -6.35
CA GLU A 35 -22.41 -4.56 -7.08
C GLU A 35 -23.71 -4.11 -6.41
N ASP A 36 -23.77 -4.13 -5.08
CA ASP A 36 -24.90 -3.62 -4.32
C ASP A 36 -25.04 -2.11 -4.49
N TYR A 37 -23.94 -1.36 -4.48
CA TYR A 37 -23.91 0.08 -4.81
C TYR A 37 -24.49 0.32 -6.20
N ARG A 38 -23.99 -0.40 -7.22
CA ARG A 38 -24.49 -0.30 -8.61
C ARG A 38 -25.99 -0.61 -8.71
N ARG A 39 -26.49 -1.57 -7.92
CA ARG A 39 -27.94 -1.86 -7.84
C ARG A 39 -28.74 -0.74 -7.18
N ARG A 40 -28.19 -0.06 -6.16
CA ARG A 40 -28.86 1.04 -5.45
C ARG A 40 -28.97 2.32 -6.28
N ILE A 41 -27.93 2.68 -7.02
CA ILE A 41 -27.94 3.87 -7.89
C ILE A 41 -28.88 3.70 -9.10
N GLY A 42 -29.11 2.45 -9.54
CA GLY A 42 -30.12 2.10 -10.53
C GLY A 42 -30.04 2.95 -11.81
N LYS A 43 -31.18 3.49 -12.26
CA LYS A 43 -31.28 4.39 -13.43
C LYS A 43 -31.01 5.87 -13.12
N SER A 44 -30.81 6.22 -11.84
CA SER A 44 -30.50 7.58 -11.40
C SER A 44 -28.99 7.83 -11.28
N ALA A 45 -28.19 6.86 -11.72
CA ALA A 45 -26.74 6.91 -11.71
C ALA A 45 -26.22 8.00 -12.67
N SER A 46 -25.30 8.83 -12.19
CA SER A 46 -24.50 9.67 -13.06
C SER A 46 -23.51 8.81 -13.87
N ASP A 47 -22.99 9.34 -14.98
CA ASP A 47 -21.94 8.65 -15.76
C ASP A 47 -20.70 8.35 -14.91
N ILE A 48 -20.46 9.14 -13.86
CA ILE A 48 -19.36 8.94 -12.89
C ILE A 48 -19.64 7.73 -12.00
N ASP A 49 -20.88 7.56 -11.53
CA ASP A 49 -21.27 6.43 -10.68
C ASP A 49 -21.15 5.09 -11.40
N LEU A 50 -21.40 5.07 -12.71
CA LEU A 50 -21.27 3.88 -13.56
C LEU A 50 -19.80 3.53 -13.85
N CYS A 51 -18.90 4.52 -13.84
CA CYS A 51 -17.48 4.36 -14.08
C CYS A 51 -16.66 4.11 -12.79
N LEU A 52 -17.26 4.34 -11.62
CA LEU A 52 -16.59 4.18 -10.32
C LEU A 52 -16.42 2.69 -9.96
N ASN A 53 -15.24 2.34 -9.48
CA ASN A 53 -14.95 1.03 -8.90
C ASN A 53 -14.10 1.21 -7.64
N VAL A 54 -14.70 1.03 -6.47
CA VAL A 54 -14.05 1.22 -5.17
C VAL A 54 -13.70 -0.12 -4.56
N MET A 55 -12.55 -0.18 -3.90
CA MET A 55 -12.13 -1.32 -3.08
C MET A 55 -12.00 -0.90 -1.62
N VAL A 56 -12.73 -1.55 -0.72
CA VAL A 56 -12.65 -1.34 0.74
C VAL A 56 -11.80 -2.43 1.36
N LEU A 57 -10.71 -2.04 2.03
CA LEU A 57 -9.66 -2.94 2.51
C LEU A 57 -9.42 -2.76 4.02
N THR A 58 -9.14 -3.85 4.74
CA THR A 58 -8.86 -3.82 6.18
C THR A 58 -7.44 -3.30 6.45
N HIS A 59 -7.31 -2.06 6.92
CA HIS A 59 -6.01 -1.38 7.14
C HIS A 59 -4.95 -2.26 7.82
N ALA A 60 -5.28 -2.97 8.90
CA ALA A 60 -4.33 -3.78 9.69
C ALA A 60 -3.85 -5.09 9.00
N LYS A 61 -4.36 -5.43 7.82
CA LYS A 61 -4.05 -6.67 7.10
C LYS A 61 -3.42 -6.46 5.73
N TRP A 62 -3.45 -5.23 5.24
CA TRP A 62 -2.79 -4.81 4.02
C TRP A 62 -1.49 -4.08 4.36
N PRO A 63 -0.48 -4.08 3.47
CA PRO A 63 0.71 -3.26 3.66
C PRO A 63 0.32 -1.79 3.89
N SER A 64 0.97 -1.13 4.85
CA SER A 64 0.83 0.30 5.04
C SER A 64 1.35 1.02 3.80
N PHE A 65 0.55 1.95 3.28
CA PHE A 65 0.97 2.84 2.21
C PHE A 65 1.42 4.15 2.83
N LYS A 66 2.41 4.82 2.23
CA LYS A 66 2.73 6.21 2.60
C LYS A 66 1.46 7.04 2.38
N GLU A 67 1.00 7.71 3.45
CA GLU A 67 -0.14 8.59 3.39
C GLU A 67 0.09 9.64 2.31
N ASN A 68 -0.87 9.74 1.40
CA ASN A 68 -0.79 10.68 0.31
C ASN A 68 -1.79 11.79 0.60
N ASN A 69 -1.30 12.93 1.09
CA ASN A 69 -2.10 14.10 1.50
C ASN A 69 -2.86 14.80 0.35
N MET A 70 -3.09 14.12 -0.77
CA MET A 70 -3.46 14.73 -2.03
C MET A 70 -4.97 14.98 -2.19
N LEU A 71 -5.82 14.38 -1.35
CA LEU A 71 -7.27 14.58 -1.42
C LEU A 71 -7.91 14.72 -0.04
N GLU A 72 -7.58 15.79 0.67
CA GLU A 72 -8.60 16.44 1.51
C GLU A 72 -9.58 17.20 0.60
N SER A 73 -10.35 16.48 -0.22
CA SER A 73 -11.54 17.08 -0.84
C SER A 73 -12.71 16.86 0.10
N GLU A 74 -13.14 17.92 0.77
CA GLU A 74 -14.33 17.96 1.63
C GLU A 74 -15.62 17.52 0.91
N GLU A 75 -15.62 17.36 -0.42
CA GLU A 75 -16.81 16.98 -1.20
C GLU A 75 -16.96 15.48 -1.42
N SER A 76 -15.87 14.71 -1.53
CA SER A 76 -15.94 13.26 -1.79
C SER A 76 -16.53 12.47 -0.61
N ALA A 77 -16.33 12.97 0.62
CA ALA A 77 -16.89 12.40 1.84
C ALA A 77 -18.40 12.70 2.02
N LYS A 78 -18.92 13.76 1.38
CA LYS A 78 -20.32 14.19 1.56
C LYS A 78 -21.30 13.40 0.70
N SER A 79 -20.89 12.86 -0.45
CA SER A 79 -21.78 12.10 -1.34
C SER A 79 -22.00 10.64 -0.92
N HIS A 80 -21.15 10.07 -0.06
CA HIS A 80 -21.27 8.67 0.39
C HIS A 80 -21.96 8.52 1.77
N GLY A 81 -22.37 9.63 2.38
CA GLY A 81 -22.90 9.67 3.75
C GLY A 81 -24.42 9.63 3.85
N ARG A 82 -25.12 8.61 3.33
CA ARG A 82 -26.50 8.34 3.77
C ARG A 82 -26.98 6.91 3.56
N ALA A 83 -26.50 5.98 4.40
CA ALA A 83 -27.34 5.02 5.13
C ALA A 83 -26.48 4.03 5.96
N ASN A 84 -26.80 3.97 7.25
CA ASN A 84 -26.43 2.95 8.25
C ASN A 84 -25.06 3.02 8.96
N LYS A 85 -25.10 3.61 10.17
CA LYS A 85 -24.57 3.11 11.46
C LYS A 85 -23.32 2.20 11.41
N SER A 86 -22.15 2.82 11.38
CA SER A 86 -21.07 2.57 12.36
C SER A 86 -20.08 3.73 12.31
N SER A 87 -19.98 4.48 13.40
CA SER A 87 -19.04 5.58 13.58
C SER A 87 -17.62 5.05 13.81
N THR A 88 -17.03 4.49 12.77
CA THR A 88 -15.58 4.29 12.67
C THR A 88 -15.14 5.20 11.56
N ALA A 89 -14.29 6.19 11.85
CA ALA A 89 -13.76 7.09 10.83
C ALA A 89 -13.09 6.25 9.75
N SER A 90 -13.78 6.04 8.63
CA SER A 90 -13.23 5.40 7.45
C SER A 90 -12.30 6.41 6.80
N HIS A 91 -11.04 6.40 7.21
CA HIS A 91 -9.99 7.11 6.50
C HIS A 91 -9.95 6.56 5.08
N VAL A 92 -10.21 7.42 4.09
CA VAL A 92 -10.17 7.03 2.68
C VAL A 92 -8.74 7.27 2.20
N ASP A 93 -7.86 6.31 2.50
CA ASP A 93 -6.57 6.27 1.83
C ASP A 93 -6.81 5.84 0.39
N LEU A 94 -6.70 6.79 -0.55
CA LEU A 94 -6.55 6.41 -1.94
C LEU A 94 -5.12 5.94 -2.12
N PRO A 95 -4.88 4.63 -2.34
CA PRO A 95 -3.53 4.15 -2.53
C PRO A 95 -2.92 4.85 -3.76
N PRO A 96 -1.61 5.19 -3.75
CA PRO A 96 -0.93 5.77 -4.91
C PRO A 96 -1.01 4.88 -6.18
N HIS A 97 -1.43 3.62 -6.00
CA HIS A 97 -1.66 2.64 -7.06
C HIS A 97 -3.10 2.58 -7.59
N ALA A 98 -3.99 3.50 -7.15
CA ALA A 98 -5.32 3.62 -7.72
C ALA A 98 -5.20 3.80 -9.25
N ARG A 99 -5.86 2.90 -9.98
CA ARG A 99 -5.89 2.91 -11.44
C ARG A 99 -7.20 3.51 -11.90
N LEU A 100 -7.09 4.49 -12.79
CA LEU A 100 -8.23 5.17 -13.39
C LEU A 100 -8.26 4.82 -14.88
N SER A 101 -9.46 4.62 -15.39
CA SER A 101 -9.68 4.43 -16.83
C SER A 101 -10.31 5.71 -17.39
N LEU A 102 -9.58 6.40 -18.26
CA LEU A 102 -10.04 7.64 -18.89
C LEU A 102 -10.44 7.34 -20.33
N THR A 103 -11.61 7.81 -20.75
CA THR A 103 -11.97 7.77 -22.17
C THR A 103 -11.50 9.05 -22.84
N SER A 104 -10.53 8.94 -23.75
CA SER A 104 -9.98 10.06 -24.50
C SER A 104 -10.39 10.00 -25.96
N ARG A 105 -10.67 11.17 -26.53
CA ARG A 105 -11.01 11.31 -27.96
C ARG A 105 -9.72 11.58 -28.74
N PHE A 106 -9.28 10.61 -29.53
CA PHE A 106 -8.17 10.77 -30.47
C PHE A 106 -8.70 10.76 -31.92
N PRO A 107 -7.92 11.22 -32.92
CA PRO A 107 -8.34 11.20 -34.32
C PRO A 107 -8.73 9.80 -34.83
N GLY A 108 -8.12 8.76 -34.27
CA GLY A 108 -8.46 7.35 -34.55
C GLY A 108 -9.70 6.81 -33.81
N GLY A 109 -10.51 7.68 -33.21
CA GLY A 109 -11.70 7.33 -32.43
C GLY A 109 -11.50 7.35 -30.92
N ASN A 110 -12.56 7.01 -30.19
CA ASN A 110 -12.54 6.96 -28.72
C ASN A 110 -11.66 5.81 -28.23
N LYS A 111 -10.65 6.13 -27.44
CA LYS A 111 -9.76 5.15 -26.80
C LYS A 111 -9.87 5.24 -25.30
N GLU A 112 -9.68 4.11 -24.66
CA GLU A 112 -9.70 3.98 -23.21
C GLU A 112 -8.24 3.93 -22.73
N ILE A 113 -7.83 4.89 -21.90
CA ILE A 113 -6.48 4.99 -21.34
C ILE A 113 -6.52 4.59 -19.87
N SER A 114 -5.86 3.49 -19.54
CA SER A 114 -5.62 3.12 -18.14
C SER A 114 -4.37 3.81 -17.62
N VAL A 115 -4.54 4.63 -16.58
CA VAL A 115 -3.52 5.50 -15.98
C VAL A 115 -3.52 5.41 -14.45
N SER A 116 -2.44 5.86 -13.82
CA SER A 116 -2.41 6.12 -12.37
C SER A 116 -3.18 7.39 -12.00
N MET A 117 -3.43 7.58 -10.71
CA MET A 117 -4.11 8.77 -10.20
C MET A 117 -3.39 10.07 -10.58
N TYR A 118 -2.08 10.15 -10.37
CA TYR A 118 -1.29 11.35 -10.71
C TYR A 118 -1.32 11.64 -12.21
N GLN A 119 -1.18 10.59 -13.03
CA GLN A 119 -1.30 10.71 -14.47
C GLN A 119 -2.67 11.24 -14.87
N ALA A 120 -3.75 10.75 -14.27
CA ALA A 120 -5.09 11.22 -14.56
C ALA A 120 -5.28 12.70 -14.23
N LEU A 121 -4.82 13.14 -13.05
CA LEU A 121 -4.90 14.55 -12.64
C LEU A 121 -4.21 15.47 -13.64
N VAL A 122 -3.00 15.11 -14.06
CA VAL A 122 -2.26 15.86 -15.08
C VAL A 122 -3.03 15.89 -16.40
N LEU A 123 -3.56 14.75 -16.87
CA LEU A 123 -4.30 14.68 -18.13
C LEU A 123 -5.63 15.46 -18.09
N LEU A 124 -6.30 15.51 -16.93
CA LEU A 124 -7.54 16.26 -16.73
C LEU A 124 -7.35 17.77 -16.90
N LEU A 125 -6.18 18.32 -16.53
CA LEU A 125 -5.86 19.74 -16.73
C LEU A 125 -5.90 20.14 -18.21
N PHE A 126 -5.48 19.23 -19.10
CA PHE A 126 -5.46 19.49 -20.55
C PHE A 126 -6.86 19.59 -21.19
N ASN A 127 -7.94 19.36 -20.44
CA ASN A 127 -9.29 19.68 -20.91
C ASN A 127 -9.58 21.19 -20.89
N GLU A 128 -8.85 21.98 -20.09
CA GLU A 128 -9.02 23.43 -20.01
C GLU A 128 -8.13 24.16 -21.03
N GLN A 129 -6.88 23.73 -21.17
CA GLN A 129 -5.89 24.34 -22.06
C GLN A 129 -4.99 23.26 -22.68
N ASP A 130 -4.59 23.44 -23.94
CA ASP A 130 -3.76 22.45 -24.64
C ASP A 130 -2.29 22.43 -24.21
N GLN A 131 -1.84 23.45 -23.47
CA GLN A 131 -0.45 23.65 -23.08
C GLN A 131 -0.33 24.14 -21.63
N PHE A 132 0.57 23.54 -20.86
CA PHE A 132 0.90 23.94 -19.50
C PHE A 132 2.39 23.82 -19.25
N SER A 133 2.94 24.69 -18.40
CA SER A 133 4.28 24.52 -17.84
C SER A 133 4.29 23.51 -16.69
N ALA A 134 5.44 22.86 -16.44
CA ALA A 134 5.59 21.97 -15.29
C ALA A 134 5.30 22.70 -13.96
N ALA A 135 5.70 23.96 -13.81
CA ALA A 135 5.37 24.79 -12.64
C ALA A 135 3.86 24.97 -12.44
N GLU A 136 3.10 25.24 -13.51
CA GLU A 136 1.64 25.37 -13.43
C GLU A 136 0.97 24.04 -13.06
N ILE A 137 1.42 22.95 -13.67
CA ILE A 137 0.91 21.61 -13.35
C ILE A 137 1.18 21.30 -11.88
N GLN A 138 2.38 21.61 -11.36
CA GLN A 138 2.72 21.44 -9.94
C GLN A 138 1.78 22.23 -9.04
N SER A 139 1.56 23.51 -9.35
CA SER A 139 0.72 24.39 -8.54
C SER A 139 -0.73 23.92 -8.45
N ARG A 140 -1.27 23.38 -9.56
CA ARG A 140 -2.66 22.92 -9.66
C ARG A 140 -2.87 21.53 -9.08
N THR A 141 -1.93 20.62 -9.29
CA THR A 141 -2.01 19.24 -8.80
C THR A 141 -1.50 19.08 -7.36
N ARG A 142 -0.71 20.04 -6.86
CA ARG A 142 -0.05 20.01 -5.54
C ARG A 142 0.86 18.79 -5.34
N LEU A 143 1.37 18.23 -6.44
CA LEU A 143 2.30 17.11 -6.40
C LEU A 143 3.69 17.55 -5.92
N SER A 144 4.38 16.64 -5.23
CA SER A 144 5.81 16.81 -4.97
C SER A 144 6.58 16.92 -6.29
N GLN A 145 7.73 17.61 -6.28
CA GLN A 145 8.53 17.77 -7.51
C GLN A 145 8.99 16.40 -8.04
N GLU A 146 9.27 15.46 -7.14
CA GLU A 146 9.68 14.10 -7.46
C GLU A 146 8.56 13.32 -8.17
N ASP A 147 7.36 13.32 -7.57
CA ASP A 147 6.18 12.64 -8.15
C ASP A 147 5.77 13.24 -9.48
N LEU A 148 5.82 14.57 -9.59
CA LEU A 148 5.50 15.28 -10.82
C LEU A 148 6.47 14.92 -11.94
N THR A 149 7.77 14.91 -11.65
CA THR A 149 8.82 14.57 -12.63
C THR A 149 8.59 13.17 -13.17
N VAL A 150 8.37 12.19 -12.29
CA VAL A 150 8.12 10.80 -12.67
C VAL A 150 6.81 10.67 -13.46
N THR A 151 5.77 11.38 -13.05
CA THR A 151 4.48 11.41 -13.74
C THR A 151 4.60 11.98 -15.15
N LEU A 152 5.25 13.13 -15.32
CA LEU A 152 5.45 13.76 -16.63
C LEU A 152 6.38 12.95 -17.53
N GLN A 153 7.44 12.34 -16.97
CA GLN A 153 8.29 11.40 -17.71
C GLN A 153 7.46 10.24 -18.27
N SER A 154 6.53 9.69 -17.49
CA SER A 154 5.71 8.56 -17.93
C SER A 154 4.74 8.92 -19.06
N LEU A 155 4.23 10.16 -19.07
CA LEU A 155 3.26 10.66 -20.04
C LEU A 155 3.90 11.20 -21.33
N ALA A 156 5.09 11.80 -21.23
CA ALA A 156 5.76 12.50 -22.33
C ALA A 156 6.96 11.75 -22.90
N LEU A 157 7.72 11.01 -22.08
CA LEU A 157 8.96 10.34 -22.49
C LEU A 157 8.81 8.80 -22.53
N GLY A 158 7.67 8.28 -22.07
CA GLY A 158 7.39 6.86 -22.10
C GLY A 158 7.17 6.32 -23.52
N LYS A 159 6.85 5.02 -23.63
CA LYS A 159 6.51 4.38 -24.93
C LYS A 159 5.23 4.93 -25.58
N LYS A 160 4.43 5.66 -24.82
CA LYS A 160 3.12 6.19 -25.20
C LYS A 160 3.14 7.70 -24.97
N HIS A 161 3.53 8.45 -25.99
CA HIS A 161 3.67 9.90 -25.96
C HIS A 161 2.29 10.58 -26.02
N VAL A 162 1.55 10.56 -24.92
CA VAL A 162 0.24 11.24 -24.83
C VAL A 162 0.43 12.74 -24.64
N LEU A 163 1.55 13.15 -24.04
CA LEU A 163 2.00 14.53 -23.99
C LEU A 163 3.28 14.70 -24.83
N LEU A 164 3.48 15.90 -25.36
CA LEU A 164 4.69 16.33 -26.06
C LEU A 164 5.38 17.41 -25.26
N ARG A 165 6.71 17.33 -25.13
CA ARG A 165 7.51 18.44 -24.60
C ARG A 165 7.68 19.48 -25.71
N ALA A 166 7.37 20.74 -25.42
CA ALA A 166 7.33 21.81 -26.42
C ALA A 166 8.72 22.09 -27.05
N ASP A 167 9.79 21.81 -26.32
CA ASP A 167 11.17 21.98 -26.77
C ASP A 167 11.70 20.79 -27.60
N GLY A 168 10.89 19.75 -27.79
CA GLY A 168 11.23 18.57 -28.59
C GLY A 168 12.35 17.69 -28.02
N LYS A 169 12.84 17.97 -26.80
CA LYS A 169 13.93 17.20 -26.19
C LYS A 169 13.38 16.01 -25.40
N ALA A 170 13.90 14.82 -25.68
CA ALA A 170 13.61 13.60 -24.93
C ALA A 170 14.56 13.38 -23.74
N THR A 171 14.97 14.47 -23.07
CA THR A 171 15.82 14.41 -21.87
C THR A 171 15.01 14.02 -20.65
N LYS A 172 15.51 13.06 -19.86
CA LYS A 172 14.83 12.58 -18.65
C LYS A 172 14.63 13.67 -17.61
N ASP A 173 15.50 14.67 -17.58
CA ASP A 173 15.39 15.78 -16.64
C ASP A 173 14.28 16.73 -17.09
N ILE A 174 13.30 16.93 -16.21
CA ILE A 174 12.18 17.84 -16.39
C ILE A 174 12.42 19.05 -15.50
N ALA A 175 12.59 20.20 -16.12
CA ALA A 175 12.70 21.47 -15.43
C ALA A 175 11.30 22.09 -15.23
N LEU A 176 11.16 22.99 -14.25
CA LEU A 176 9.85 23.61 -13.94
C LEU A 176 9.37 24.53 -15.06
N GLU A 177 10.30 25.07 -15.84
CA GLU A 177 10.08 25.88 -17.03
C GLU A 177 9.69 25.06 -18.28
N ASP A 178 9.84 23.73 -18.25
CA ASP A 178 9.49 22.89 -19.40
C ASP A 178 7.98 22.96 -19.66
N GLN A 179 7.62 23.18 -20.93
CA GLN A 179 6.22 23.20 -21.38
C GLN A 179 5.79 21.87 -21.97
N PHE A 180 4.60 21.44 -21.63
CA PHE A 180 3.97 20.21 -22.09
C PHE A 180 2.70 20.54 -22.87
N LYS A 181 2.52 19.86 -24.00
CA LYS A 181 1.38 20.00 -24.90
C LYS A 181 0.65 18.68 -25.06
N TRP A 182 -0.66 18.73 -25.17
CA TRP A 182 -1.47 17.56 -25.54
C TRP A 182 -1.12 17.03 -26.94
N ASN A 183 -0.88 15.71 -27.07
CA ASN A 183 -0.61 15.08 -28.36
C ASN A 183 -1.90 14.67 -29.08
N SER A 184 -2.47 15.59 -29.85
CA SER A 184 -3.65 15.31 -30.67
C SER A 184 -3.41 14.27 -31.77
N GLU A 185 -2.17 14.03 -32.19
CA GLU A 185 -1.83 13.08 -33.28
C GLU A 185 -1.49 11.68 -32.76
N PHE A 186 -1.62 11.45 -31.46
CA PHE A 186 -1.29 10.16 -30.86
C PHE A 186 -2.14 9.01 -31.42
N THR A 187 -1.46 7.97 -31.90
CA THR A 187 -2.08 6.76 -32.42
C THR A 187 -1.50 5.51 -31.76
N ASP A 188 -2.35 4.49 -31.61
CA ASP A 188 -2.03 3.22 -30.98
C ASP A 188 -2.93 2.13 -31.60
N PRO A 189 -2.39 0.95 -31.93
CA PRO A 189 -3.19 -0.15 -32.47
C PRO A 189 -4.23 -0.69 -31.48
N LYS A 190 -4.04 -0.51 -30.16
CA LYS A 190 -4.96 -0.98 -29.13
C LYS A 190 -6.00 0.08 -28.78
N ARG A 191 -7.24 -0.34 -28.59
CA ARG A 191 -8.33 0.50 -28.07
C ARG A 191 -8.19 0.78 -26.58
N ASN A 192 -7.69 -0.19 -25.82
CA ASN A 192 -7.33 -0.05 -24.41
C ASN A 192 -5.81 0.15 -24.31
N ILE A 193 -5.41 1.37 -23.99
CA ILE A 193 -4.03 1.81 -23.91
C ILE A 193 -3.65 1.87 -22.45
N ARG A 194 -2.65 1.07 -22.08
CA ARG A 194 -2.08 1.14 -20.75
C ARG A 194 -0.84 2.01 -20.79
N ILE A 195 -0.88 3.13 -20.05
CA ILE A 195 0.32 3.91 -19.77
C ILE A 195 0.90 3.34 -18.47
N PRO A 196 2.06 2.68 -18.51
CA PRO A 196 2.70 2.27 -17.27
C PRO A 196 3.07 3.54 -16.50
N SER A 197 2.63 3.64 -15.25
CA SER A 197 3.27 4.57 -14.33
C SER A 197 4.74 4.16 -14.27
N ILE A 198 5.62 5.13 -14.44
CA ILE A 198 6.96 4.98 -13.90
C ILE A 198 6.70 4.99 -12.41
N GLN A 199 6.66 3.81 -11.80
CA GLN A 199 6.84 3.75 -10.37
C GLN A 199 8.29 4.23 -10.18
N GLN A 200 8.55 5.11 -9.20
CA GLN A 200 9.90 5.16 -8.65
C GLN A 200 10.30 3.70 -8.49
N GLN A 201 11.36 3.28 -9.19
CA GLN A 201 11.87 1.92 -9.05
C GLN A 201 11.95 1.69 -7.56
N THR A 202 11.11 0.80 -7.02
CA THR A 202 10.95 0.48 -5.60
C THR A 202 12.22 0.84 -4.89
N THR A 203 12.29 2.08 -4.39
CA THR A 203 13.59 2.65 -4.07
C THR A 203 14.08 1.83 -2.90
N ILE A 204 15.38 1.65 -2.82
CA ILE A 204 16.03 0.89 -1.74
C ILE A 204 15.42 1.25 -0.37
N GLU A 205 14.92 2.48 -0.21
CA GLU A 205 14.10 2.99 0.88
C GLU A 205 12.82 2.21 1.20
N GLU A 206 11.90 1.91 0.27
CA GLU A 206 10.69 1.12 0.61
C GLU A 206 11.04 -0.33 0.99
N THR A 207 12.12 -0.88 0.40
CA THR A 207 12.61 -2.21 0.77
C THR A 207 13.30 -2.18 2.12
N GLN A 208 14.01 -1.10 2.46
CA GLN A 208 14.61 -0.87 3.77
C GLN A 208 13.52 -0.63 4.82
N ASP A 209 12.53 0.23 4.57
CA ASP A 209 11.40 0.48 5.45
C ASP A 209 10.65 -0.83 5.74
N ALA A 210 10.35 -1.63 4.70
CA ALA A 210 9.74 -2.94 4.90
C ALA A 210 10.64 -3.92 5.66
N GLN A 211 11.96 -3.88 5.45
CA GLN A 211 12.91 -4.70 6.21
C GLN A 211 13.01 -4.23 7.67
N ASP A 212 13.00 -2.92 7.91
CA ASP A 212 13.10 -2.29 9.21
C ASP A 212 11.82 -2.50 10.01
N ASP A 213 10.64 -2.47 9.38
CA ASP A 213 9.36 -2.87 9.98
C ASP A 213 9.38 -4.34 10.38
N ILE A 214 9.87 -5.22 9.49
CA ILE A 214 10.03 -6.64 9.81
C ILE A 214 11.03 -6.82 10.98
N LEU A 215 12.14 -6.10 10.97
CA LEU A 215 13.16 -6.15 12.03
C LEU A 215 12.62 -5.58 13.36
N GLY A 216 11.81 -4.54 13.32
CA GLY A 216 11.12 -3.94 14.48
C GLY A 216 10.08 -4.88 15.09
N GLY A 217 9.46 -5.74 14.29
CA GLY A 217 8.53 -6.77 14.77
C GLY A 217 9.20 -7.95 15.48
N ARG A 218 10.46 -8.28 15.16
CA ARG A 218 11.17 -9.45 15.73
C ARG A 218 11.33 -9.39 17.26
N PRO A 219 11.75 -8.27 17.88
CA PRO A 219 11.77 -8.13 19.33
C PRO A 219 10.44 -8.50 20.00
N HIS A 220 9.32 -8.02 19.44
CA HIS A 220 7.99 -8.30 19.97
C HIS A 220 7.59 -9.76 19.82
N ALA A 221 7.96 -10.41 18.71
CA ALA A 221 7.75 -11.84 18.51
C ALA A 221 8.53 -12.68 19.54
N ILE A 222 9.78 -12.30 19.83
CA ILE A 222 10.60 -12.95 20.87
C ILE A 222 9.99 -12.76 22.25
N ASP A 223 9.58 -11.54 22.60
CA ASP A 223 8.93 -11.24 23.88
C ASP A 223 7.67 -12.09 24.07
N ALA A 224 6.81 -12.14 23.05
CA ALA A 224 5.58 -12.92 23.08
C ALA A 224 5.85 -14.43 23.20
N ALA A 225 6.88 -14.95 22.54
CA ALA A 225 7.28 -16.35 22.63
C ALA A 225 7.77 -16.69 24.04
N ILE A 226 8.67 -15.87 24.62
CA ILE A 226 9.19 -16.07 25.97
C ILE A 226 8.04 -16.03 27.00
N VAL A 227 7.16 -15.03 26.93
CA VAL A 227 6.01 -14.91 27.85
C VAL A 227 5.09 -16.13 27.72
N ARG A 228 4.82 -16.63 26.52
CA ARG A 228 3.99 -17.83 26.30
C ARG A 228 4.61 -19.08 26.93
N ILE A 229 5.91 -19.28 26.74
CA ILE A 229 6.67 -20.41 27.32
C ILE A 229 6.69 -20.32 28.85
N MET A 230 7.05 -19.16 29.39
CA MET A 230 7.12 -18.91 30.82
C MET A 230 5.75 -19.02 31.51
N LYS A 231 4.68 -18.55 30.86
CA LYS A 231 3.31 -18.71 31.37
C LYS A 231 2.89 -20.17 31.49
N ALA A 232 3.32 -21.03 30.57
CA ALA A 232 3.00 -22.46 30.55
C ALA A 232 3.82 -23.26 31.58
N LYS A 233 5.13 -23.01 31.66
CA LYS A 233 6.05 -23.80 32.51
C LYS A 233 6.31 -23.21 33.89
N LYS A 234 5.94 -21.95 34.11
CA LYS A 234 6.04 -21.16 35.36
C LYS A 234 7.45 -20.91 35.88
N THR A 235 8.34 -21.91 35.83
CA THR A 235 9.73 -21.83 36.28
C THR A 235 10.62 -22.52 35.26
N LEU A 236 11.64 -21.81 34.77
CA LEU A 236 12.60 -22.34 33.79
C LEU A 236 13.99 -21.79 34.03
N THR A 237 15.00 -22.56 33.60
CA THR A 237 16.37 -22.09 33.56
C THR A 237 16.63 -21.24 32.31
N TYR A 238 17.66 -20.39 32.34
CA TYR A 238 18.10 -19.60 31.17
C TYR A 238 18.30 -20.47 29.92
N GLU A 239 18.97 -21.61 30.08
CA GLU A 239 19.25 -22.53 28.98
C GLU A 239 17.99 -23.14 28.39
N GLN A 240 16.99 -23.46 29.23
CA GLN A 240 15.70 -23.96 28.76
C GLN A 240 14.90 -22.87 28.04
N ILE A 241 14.85 -21.65 28.57
CA ILE A 241 14.17 -20.52 27.91
C ILE A 241 14.79 -20.27 26.53
N LYS A 242 16.13 -20.25 26.46
CA LYS A 242 16.86 -20.06 25.19
C LYS A 242 16.50 -21.13 24.16
N THR A 243 16.65 -22.41 24.52
CA THR A 243 16.38 -23.52 23.60
C THR A 243 14.93 -23.55 23.15
N GLU A 244 13.98 -23.37 24.07
CA GLU A 244 12.56 -23.39 23.74
C GLU A 244 12.14 -22.18 22.90
N THR A 245 12.74 -21.01 23.13
CA THR A 245 12.48 -19.80 22.32
C THR A 245 12.99 -19.98 20.89
N ILE A 246 14.16 -20.60 20.71
CA ILE A 246 14.69 -20.91 19.37
C ILE A 246 13.75 -21.88 18.65
N ILE A 247 13.35 -22.98 19.29
CA ILE A 247 12.43 -23.97 18.69
C ILE A 247 11.08 -23.34 18.36
N ALA A 248 10.55 -22.47 19.22
CA ALA A 248 9.28 -21.81 18.99
C ALA A 248 9.30 -20.84 17.81
N LEU A 249 10.45 -20.23 17.51
CA LEU A 249 10.60 -19.22 16.46
C LEU A 249 11.25 -19.75 15.18
N GLU A 250 11.86 -20.93 15.19
CA GLU A 250 12.62 -21.52 14.07
C GLU A 250 11.87 -21.52 12.73
N LYS A 251 10.54 -21.69 12.77
CA LYS A 251 9.68 -21.65 11.58
C LYS A 251 9.53 -20.25 10.96
N HIS A 252 9.72 -19.20 11.75
CA HIS A 252 9.61 -17.81 11.32
C HIS A 252 10.99 -17.20 11.04
N PHE A 253 11.91 -17.29 12.01
CA PHE A 253 13.28 -16.80 11.91
C PHE A 253 14.16 -17.42 12.99
N GLN A 254 15.48 -17.37 12.81
CA GLN A 254 16.44 -17.82 13.83
C GLN A 254 16.86 -16.63 14.71
N PRO A 255 16.36 -16.51 15.95
CA PRO A 255 16.79 -15.45 16.87
C PRO A 255 18.24 -15.66 17.32
N THR A 256 19.02 -14.58 17.45
CA THR A 256 20.36 -14.70 18.01
C THR A 256 20.30 -14.81 19.53
N VAL A 257 21.30 -15.46 20.14
CA VAL A 257 21.39 -15.58 21.61
C VAL A 257 21.49 -14.21 22.28
N SER A 258 22.09 -13.23 21.62
CA SER A 258 22.18 -11.85 22.10
C SER A 258 20.79 -11.20 22.18
N ASP A 259 19.94 -11.42 21.17
CA ASP A 259 18.59 -10.86 21.14
C ASP A 259 17.73 -11.46 22.26
N ILE A 260 17.75 -12.78 22.42
CA ILE A 260 17.01 -13.48 23.49
C ILE A 260 17.44 -12.96 24.86
N LYS A 261 18.74 -12.79 25.09
CA LYS A 261 19.25 -12.26 26.36
C LYS A 261 18.72 -10.86 26.65
N LYS A 262 18.82 -9.95 25.68
CA LYS A 262 18.31 -8.57 25.79
C LYS A 262 16.81 -8.56 26.09
N ARG A 263 16.04 -9.43 25.44
CA ARG A 263 14.58 -9.56 25.67
C ARG A 263 14.26 -10.08 27.07
N ILE A 264 15.00 -11.06 27.59
CA ILE A 264 14.83 -11.55 28.97
C ILE A 264 15.09 -10.43 29.98
N ASP A 265 16.13 -9.62 29.77
CA ASP A 265 16.45 -8.49 30.66
C ASP A 265 15.30 -7.45 30.63
N GLU A 266 14.79 -7.09 29.45
CA GLU A 266 13.64 -6.15 29.33
C GLU A 266 12.33 -6.72 29.91
N LEU A 267 12.08 -8.02 29.78
CA LEU A 267 10.91 -8.68 30.37
C LEU A 267 11.03 -8.77 31.91
N GLN A 268 12.25 -8.82 32.43
CA GLN A 268 12.50 -8.73 33.86
C GLN A 268 12.23 -7.31 34.38
N GLU A 269 12.67 -6.27 33.65
CA GLU A 269 12.37 -4.88 34.00
C GLU A 269 10.88 -4.55 33.97
N LYS A 270 10.12 -5.21 33.09
CA LYS A 270 8.67 -5.07 32.98
C LYS A 270 7.87 -5.99 33.93
N ASP A 271 8.54 -6.65 34.88
CA ASP A 271 7.96 -7.56 35.87
C ASP A 271 7.15 -8.75 35.31
N TYR A 272 7.39 -9.14 34.04
CA TYR A 272 6.77 -10.36 33.48
C TYR A 272 7.43 -11.63 34.01
N ILE A 273 8.73 -11.56 34.28
CA ILE A 273 9.55 -12.66 34.82
C ILE A 273 10.48 -12.14 35.91
N VAL A 274 10.72 -12.95 36.95
CA VAL A 274 11.63 -12.59 38.05
C VAL A 274 12.65 -13.68 38.25
N ARG A 275 13.90 -13.26 38.47
CA ARG A 275 15.02 -14.16 38.74
C ARG A 275 14.92 -14.72 40.16
N ASP A 276 15.20 -16.01 40.31
CA ASP A 276 15.18 -16.64 41.63
C ASP A 276 16.23 -16.01 42.57
N ARG A 277 15.92 -15.97 43.87
CA ARG A 277 16.78 -15.35 44.90
C ARG A 277 18.00 -16.20 45.24
N LYS A 278 17.92 -17.52 45.08
CA LYS A 278 18.98 -18.48 45.41
C LYS A 278 19.76 -18.88 44.17
N GLU A 279 19.07 -19.13 43.06
CA GLU A 279 19.68 -19.61 41.82
C GLU A 279 19.61 -18.57 40.70
N LYS A 280 20.75 -17.94 40.40
CA LYS A 280 20.84 -16.94 39.32
C LYS A 280 20.52 -17.49 37.92
N ASN A 281 20.41 -18.79 37.71
CA ASN A 281 20.05 -19.35 36.41
C ASN A 281 18.58 -19.67 36.26
N VAL A 282 17.76 -19.48 37.30
CA VAL A 282 16.32 -19.81 37.31
C VAL A 282 15.49 -18.54 37.26
N PHE A 283 14.43 -18.58 36.45
CA PHE A 283 13.45 -17.51 36.29
C PHE A 283 12.04 -18.03 36.57
N HIS A 284 11.20 -17.18 37.15
CA HIS A 284 9.81 -17.43 37.48
C HIS A 284 8.90 -16.46 36.72
N TYR A 285 7.76 -16.94 36.25
CA TYR A 285 6.72 -16.10 35.65
C TYR A 285 5.87 -15.42 36.72
N VAL A 286 5.59 -14.12 36.57
CA VAL A 286 4.98 -13.29 37.64
C VAL A 286 3.73 -12.51 37.20
N ALA A 287 3.43 -12.48 35.90
CA ALA A 287 2.27 -11.80 35.32
C ALA A 287 0.99 -12.68 35.24
#